data_AF-A0AA39WSG0-F1
#
_entry.id   AF-A0AA39WSG0-F1
#
_cell.length_a   1.000
_cell.length_b   1.000
_cell.length_c   1.000
_cell.angle_alpha   90.00
_cell.angle_beta   90.00
_cell.angle_gamma   90.00
#
_symmetry.space_group_name_H-M   'P 1'
#
loop_
_entity.id
_entity.type
_entity.pdbx_description
1 polymer ?
#
loop_
_entity_poly.entity_id
_entity_poly.type
_entity_poly.pdbx_seq_one_letter_code
_entity_poly.pdbx_strand_id
1 'polypeptide(L)'
;MPLLLLRMPVPLKGVISEFLATEFDCRVSALRLGTRSMVGSWEGWIRTAGLPTRGLLAKDVVVTLGFYIPPKERVEDEDADEEGSGQLGLKSIDVFVPAAELRKFVDAGADLERTKRKGTGATWEEDVAKRRKLAGKLHEEGWEWRQVRPDEEQSPFTEQHFTEALGRYVDKHLGLNLFHPGVRITKIACGGFVMSEGRIKVFAPADLGDADGGSSSSRQRVAIWGLLKGLVGKAKGDVGK
;
A
#
# COMPACT_ATOMS: atom_id res chain seq x y z
N MET A 1 -22.11 11.15 -5.65
CA MET A 1 -21.67 10.06 -4.75
C MET A 1 -20.85 9.07 -5.57
N PRO A 2 -19.62 8.68 -5.20
CA PRO A 2 -18.85 7.75 -6.01
C PRO A 2 -19.34 6.32 -5.83
N LEU A 3 -19.37 5.59 -6.94
CA LEU A 3 -19.70 4.17 -7.02
C LEU A 3 -18.41 3.37 -7.24
N LEU A 4 -18.19 2.34 -6.43
CA LEU A 4 -17.05 1.44 -6.54
C LEU A 4 -17.50 0.10 -7.12
N LEU A 5 -17.06 -0.22 -8.34
CA LEU A 5 -17.40 -1.48 -9.01
C LEU A 5 -16.35 -2.55 -8.70
N LEU A 6 -16.74 -3.57 -7.93
CA LEU A 6 -15.89 -4.69 -7.54
C LEU A 6 -16.37 -6.00 -8.18
N ARG A 7 -15.44 -6.92 -8.48
CA ARG A 7 -15.73 -8.27 -9.01
C ARG A 7 -16.53 -8.32 -10.32
N MET A 8 -16.46 -7.28 -11.17
CA MET A 8 -17.08 -7.35 -12.50
C MET A 8 -16.27 -8.23 -13.46
N PRO A 9 -16.91 -9.16 -14.20
CA PRO A 9 -16.29 -9.84 -15.34
C PRO A 9 -15.74 -8.84 -16.36
N VAL A 10 -14.57 -9.14 -16.93
CA VAL A 10 -13.89 -8.25 -17.90
C VAL A 10 -14.79 -7.80 -19.05
N PRO A 11 -15.60 -8.67 -19.69
CA PRO A 11 -16.48 -8.25 -20.78
C PRO A 11 -17.58 -7.27 -20.34
N LEU A 12 -18.12 -7.45 -19.13
CA LEU A 12 -19.16 -6.59 -18.58
C LEU A 12 -18.63 -5.24 -18.11
N LYS A 13 -17.34 -5.18 -17.75
CA LYS A 13 -16.73 -3.95 -17.26
C LYS A 13 -16.80 -2.82 -18.28
N GLY A 14 -16.57 -3.10 -19.56
CA GLY A 14 -16.69 -2.11 -20.63
C GLY A 14 -18.11 -1.58 -20.74
N VAL A 15 -19.06 -2.49 -20.99
CA VAL A 15 -20.48 -2.16 -21.21
C VAL A 15 -21.08 -1.39 -20.05
N ILE A 16 -20.86 -1.84 -18.80
CA ILE A 16 -21.39 -1.16 -17.62
C ILE A 16 -20.73 0.21 -17.41
N SER A 17 -19.42 0.31 -17.65
CA SER A 17 -18.73 1.60 -17.51
C SER A 17 -19.24 2.62 -18.55
N GLU A 18 -19.50 2.16 -19.78
CA GLU A 18 -20.06 2.98 -20.85
C GLU A 18 -21.50 3.36 -20.58
N PHE A 19 -22.35 2.39 -20.21
CA PHE A 19 -23.74 2.66 -19.82
C PHE A 19 -23.82 3.68 -18.68
N LEU A 20 -23.02 3.49 -17.62
CA LEU A 20 -23.00 4.43 -16.50
C LEU A 20 -22.52 5.82 -16.93
N ALA A 21 -21.51 5.89 -17.80
CA ALA A 21 -21.00 7.17 -18.28
C ALA A 21 -22.02 7.91 -19.15
N THR A 22 -22.72 7.20 -20.04
CA THR A 22 -23.69 7.77 -20.98
C THR A 22 -25.00 8.15 -20.30
N GLU A 23 -25.57 7.27 -19.48
CA GLU A 23 -26.91 7.49 -18.90
C GLU A 23 -26.90 8.40 -17.67
N PHE A 24 -25.81 8.41 -16.89
CA PHE A 24 -25.74 9.13 -15.62
C PHE A 24 -24.72 10.28 -15.62
N ASP A 25 -24.19 10.66 -16.79
CA ASP A 25 -23.14 11.68 -16.96
C ASP A 25 -22.01 11.53 -15.93
N CYS A 26 -21.57 10.28 -15.73
CA CYS A 26 -20.60 9.95 -14.70
C CYS A 26 -19.22 9.63 -15.28
N ARG A 27 -18.17 10.14 -14.63
CA ARG A 27 -16.79 9.86 -15.02
C ARG A 27 -16.31 8.57 -14.35
N VAL A 28 -16.27 7.48 -15.11
CA VAL A 28 -15.69 6.22 -14.63
C VAL A 28 -14.17 6.24 -14.81
N SER A 29 -13.43 6.00 -13.74
CA SER A 29 -11.95 5.91 -13.79
C SER A 29 -11.43 4.78 -12.92
N ALA A 30 -10.24 4.27 -13.26
CA ALA A 30 -9.57 3.26 -12.45
C ALA A 30 -9.05 3.90 -11.16
N LEU A 31 -9.45 3.36 -10.01
CA LEU A 31 -8.92 3.78 -8.71
C LEU A 31 -7.44 3.40 -8.63
N ARG A 32 -6.56 4.41 -8.58
CA ARG A 32 -5.12 4.25 -8.38
C ARG A 32 -4.81 4.24 -6.89
N LEU A 33 -4.22 3.14 -6.42
CA LEU A 33 -3.80 2.99 -5.03
C LEU A 33 -2.29 3.19 -4.93
N GLY A 34 -1.87 4.23 -4.22
CA GLY A 34 -0.45 4.50 -3.95
C GLY A 34 0.05 3.85 -2.66
N THR A 35 1.34 4.06 -2.37
CA THR A 35 2.01 3.62 -1.14
C THR A 35 1.21 4.01 0.11
N ARG A 36 0.73 5.26 0.19
CA ARG A 36 -0.10 5.73 1.32
C ARG A 36 -1.34 4.87 1.56
N SER A 37 -2.14 4.67 0.50
CA SER A 37 -3.39 3.90 0.57
C SER A 37 -3.13 2.44 0.95
N MET A 38 -2.06 1.84 0.41
CA MET A 38 -1.67 0.47 0.71
C MET A 38 -1.22 0.29 2.15
N VAL A 39 -0.28 1.12 2.61
CA VAL A 39 0.21 1.10 3.99
C VAL A 39 -0.92 1.35 4.98
N GLY A 40 -1.72 2.39 4.74
CA GLY A 40 -2.85 2.72 5.63
C GLY A 40 -3.87 1.59 5.74
N SER A 41 -4.18 0.93 4.63
CA SER A 41 -5.09 -0.24 4.62
C SER A 41 -4.50 -1.43 5.37
N TRP A 42 -3.20 -1.67 5.23
CA TRP A 42 -2.52 -2.78 5.91
C TRP A 42 -2.40 -2.56 7.42
N GLU A 43 -1.94 -1.39 7.84
CA GLU A 43 -1.84 -1.03 9.27
C GLU A 43 -3.22 -0.97 9.93
N GLY A 44 -4.21 -0.39 9.23
CA GLY A 44 -5.61 -0.38 9.67
C GLY A 44 -6.21 -1.79 9.80
N TRP A 45 -5.86 -2.69 8.88
CA TRP A 45 -6.23 -4.10 8.96
C TRP A 45 -5.62 -4.77 10.18
N ILE A 46 -4.31 -4.62 10.42
CA ILE A 46 -3.63 -5.16 11.61
C ILE A 46 -4.34 -4.67 12.88
N ARG A 47 -4.66 -3.37 12.96
CA ARG A 47 -5.30 -2.76 14.13
C ARG A 47 -6.69 -3.31 14.40
N THR A 48 -7.47 -3.54 13.35
CA THR A 48 -8.90 -3.89 13.46
C THR A 48 -9.14 -5.40 13.48
N ALA A 49 -8.53 -6.14 12.55
CA ALA A 49 -8.68 -7.59 12.45
C ALA A 49 -7.74 -8.34 13.41
N GLY A 50 -6.62 -7.71 13.80
CA GLY A 50 -5.51 -8.39 14.46
C GLY A 50 -4.68 -9.23 13.49
N LEU A 51 -3.62 -9.84 14.02
CA LEU A 51 -2.80 -10.79 13.28
C LEU A 51 -3.31 -12.22 13.51
N PRO A 52 -3.84 -12.91 12.49
CA PRO A 52 -4.26 -14.29 12.63
C PRO A 52 -3.04 -15.19 12.83
N THR A 53 -2.99 -15.89 13.96
CA THR A 53 -1.91 -16.85 14.28
C THR A 53 -2.29 -18.29 13.97
N ARG A 54 -3.57 -18.58 13.72
CA ARG A 54 -4.11 -19.91 13.39
C ARG A 54 -5.22 -19.80 12.34
N GLY A 55 -5.46 -20.89 11.61
CA GLY A 55 -6.53 -21.02 10.62
C GLY A 55 -6.16 -20.54 9.21
N LEU A 56 -7.12 -20.59 8.29
CA LEU A 56 -6.93 -20.34 6.85
C LEU A 56 -6.46 -18.92 6.50
N LEU A 57 -6.57 -17.98 7.44
CA LEU A 57 -6.17 -16.59 7.28
C LEU A 57 -4.80 -16.29 7.90
N ALA A 58 -4.20 -17.22 8.63
CA ALA A 58 -2.83 -17.14 9.13
C ALA A 58 -1.84 -17.41 7.97
N LYS A 59 -1.87 -16.52 6.99
CA LYS A 59 -1.00 -16.55 5.82
C LYS A 59 0.11 -15.52 5.96
N ASP A 60 1.23 -15.83 5.30
CA ASP A 60 2.35 -14.92 5.18
C ASP A 60 1.92 -13.62 4.50
N VAL A 61 2.59 -12.54 4.88
CA VAL A 61 2.39 -11.24 4.25
C VAL A 61 3.46 -11.07 3.19
N VAL A 62 3.05 -10.66 2.00
CA VAL A 62 3.94 -10.31 0.90
C VAL A 62 3.82 -8.82 0.65
N VAL A 63 4.93 -8.10 0.76
CA VAL A 63 5.04 -6.68 0.42
C VAL A 63 5.95 -6.55 -0.80
N THR A 64 5.40 -6.10 -1.92
CA THR A 64 6.19 -5.84 -3.14
C THR A 64 6.66 -4.40 -3.14
N LEU A 65 7.97 -4.22 -3.06
CA LEU A 65 8.66 -2.95 -3.20
C LEU A 65 8.95 -2.71 -4.68
N GLY A 66 8.55 -1.55 -5.21
CA GLY A 66 8.88 -1.09 -6.55
C GLY A 66 9.89 0.05 -6.49
N PHE A 67 10.80 0.09 -7.46
CA PHE A 67 11.85 1.11 -7.54
C PHE A 67 11.61 2.05 -8.72
N TYR A 68 11.84 3.33 -8.50
CA TYR A 68 11.90 4.31 -9.58
C TYR A 68 13.14 4.03 -10.43
N ILE A 69 12.92 3.71 -11.71
CA ILE A 69 13.99 3.61 -12.69
C ILE A 69 13.90 4.86 -13.57
N PRO A 70 14.93 5.72 -13.58
CA PRO A 70 14.98 6.84 -14.51
C PRO A 70 14.83 6.36 -15.95
N PRO A 71 14.09 7.08 -16.80
CA PRO A 71 14.08 6.79 -18.24
C PRO A 71 15.51 6.97 -18.80
N LYS A 72 15.93 6.10 -19.72
CA LYS A 72 17.19 6.32 -20.47
C LYS A 72 17.08 7.66 -21.18
N GLU A 73 18.07 8.53 -20.98
CA GLU A 73 18.23 9.70 -21.85
C GLU A 73 18.47 9.18 -23.27
N ARG A 74 17.64 9.59 -24.22
CA ARG A 74 17.87 9.29 -25.64
C ARG A 74 19.12 10.08 -26.03
N VAL A 75 20.25 9.39 -26.08
CA VAL A 75 21.40 9.89 -26.84
C VAL A 75 21.03 9.68 -28.30
N GLU A 76 21.03 10.76 -29.06
CA GLU A 76 20.81 10.77 -30.52
C GLU A 76 22.02 10.12 -31.20
N ASP A 77 22.22 8.82 -31.03
CA ASP A 77 23.14 8.05 -31.87
C ASP A 77 22.32 7.47 -33.02
N GLU A 78 22.51 8.02 -34.22
CA GLU A 78 21.76 7.70 -35.45
C GLU A 78 22.04 6.28 -36.01
N ASP A 79 22.85 5.45 -35.35
CA ASP A 79 23.28 4.14 -35.89
C ASP A 79 23.30 3.03 -34.82
N ALA A 80 22.15 2.71 -34.21
CA ALA A 80 22.04 1.49 -33.39
C ALA A 80 20.74 0.75 -33.66
N ASP A 81 20.91 -0.44 -34.23
CA ASP A 81 19.87 -1.40 -34.62
C ASP A 81 18.77 -1.58 -33.57
N GLU A 82 17.56 -1.66 -34.10
CA GLU A 82 16.27 -1.72 -33.42
C GLU A 82 16.02 -3.08 -32.73
N GLU A 83 16.94 -3.56 -31.88
CA GLU A 83 16.70 -4.77 -31.07
C GLU A 83 17.16 -4.60 -29.62
N GLY A 84 16.20 -4.32 -28.72
CA GLY A 84 16.24 -4.88 -27.37
C GLY A 84 17.17 -4.26 -26.33
N SER A 85 17.41 -2.93 -26.30
CA SER A 85 18.12 -2.32 -25.16
C SER A 85 17.23 -2.22 -23.91
N GLY A 86 16.88 -3.37 -23.33
CA GLY A 86 16.10 -3.51 -22.11
C GLY A 86 16.55 -2.51 -21.04
N GLN A 87 15.59 -1.88 -20.36
CA GLN A 87 15.85 -0.98 -19.25
C GLN A 87 16.52 -1.79 -18.13
N LEU A 88 17.84 -1.76 -18.07
CA LEU A 88 18.63 -2.46 -17.07
C LEU A 88 18.36 -1.82 -15.70
N GLY A 89 17.83 -2.59 -14.76
CA GLY A 89 17.57 -2.11 -13.41
C GLY A 89 16.67 -3.04 -12.61
N LEU A 90 16.88 -3.07 -11.29
CA LEU A 90 15.99 -3.77 -10.38
C LEU A 90 14.65 -3.04 -10.32
N LYS A 91 13.60 -3.64 -10.88
CA LYS A 91 12.26 -3.05 -10.92
C LYS A 91 11.49 -3.23 -9.62
N SER A 92 11.64 -4.38 -8.98
CA SER A 92 10.91 -4.71 -7.76
C SER A 92 11.59 -5.79 -6.92
N ILE A 93 11.31 -5.79 -5.62
CA ILE A 93 11.65 -6.84 -4.67
C ILE A 93 10.37 -7.28 -3.97
N ASP A 94 10.16 -8.59 -3.85
CA ASP A 94 9.10 -9.14 -2.99
C ASP A 94 9.68 -9.50 -1.62
N VAL A 95 9.11 -8.92 -0.56
CA VAL A 95 9.44 -9.25 0.82
C VAL A 95 8.35 -10.13 1.40
N PHE A 96 8.73 -11.35 1.79
CA PHE A 96 7.84 -12.33 2.44
C PHE A 96 8.09 -12.30 3.95
N VAL A 97 7.05 -12.01 4.73
CA VAL A 97 7.11 -12.07 6.20
C VAL A 97 6.20 -13.22 6.67
N PRO A 98 6.78 -14.28 7.27
CA PRO A 98 6.01 -15.42 7.74
C PRO A 98 4.94 -15.01 8.76
N ALA A 99 3.77 -15.67 8.72
CA ALA A 99 2.65 -15.36 9.63
C ALA A 99 3.05 -15.40 11.12
N ALA A 100 3.95 -16.33 11.49
CA ALA A 100 4.47 -16.49 12.84
C ALA A 100 5.35 -15.32 13.32
N GLU A 101 5.90 -14.54 12.40
CA GLU A 101 6.82 -13.43 12.70
C GLU A 101 6.14 -12.06 12.66
N LEU A 102 4.97 -11.95 12.04
CA LEU A 102 4.23 -10.68 11.90
C LEU A 102 4.06 -9.95 13.24
N ARG A 103 3.80 -10.70 14.31
CA ARG A 103 3.61 -10.11 15.63
C ARG A 103 4.89 -9.47 16.17
N LYS A 104 6.04 -10.11 15.93
CA LYS A 104 7.35 -9.57 16.31
C LYS A 104 7.64 -8.26 15.58
N PHE A 105 7.26 -8.14 14.30
CA PHE A 105 7.39 -6.89 13.55
C PHE A 105 6.50 -5.79 14.15
N VAL A 106 5.25 -6.08 14.47
CA VAL A 106 4.35 -5.09 15.10
C VAL A 106 4.87 -4.66 16.46
N ASP A 107 5.32 -5.59 17.30
CA ASP A 107 5.83 -5.30 18.64
C ASP A 107 7.14 -4.48 18.56
N ALA A 108 8.08 -4.89 17.69
CA ALA A 108 9.31 -4.15 17.45
C ALA A 108 9.03 -2.74 16.91
N GLY A 109 8.02 -2.58 16.05
CA GLY A 109 7.60 -1.30 15.51
C GLY A 109 7.08 -0.34 16.58
N ALA A 110 6.25 -0.84 17.49
CA ALA A 110 5.73 -0.08 18.62
C ALA A 110 6.87 0.42 19.54
N ASP A 111 7.89 -0.41 19.75
CA ASP A 111 9.09 -0.04 20.53
C ASP A 111 9.93 1.05 19.82
N LEU A 112 10.00 1.00 18.49
CA LEU A 112 10.69 2.00 17.68
C LEU A 112 10.00 3.36 17.73
N GLU A 113 8.67 3.40 17.59
CA GLU A 113 7.91 4.66 17.69
C GLU A 113 8.05 5.31 19.06
N ARG A 114 8.02 4.52 20.14
CA ARG A 114 8.27 5.00 21.51
C ARG A 114 9.64 5.66 21.64
N THR A 115 10.64 5.13 20.93
CA THR A 115 12.02 5.64 20.94
C THR A 115 12.18 6.88 20.05
N LYS A 116 11.54 6.90 18.88
CA LYS A 116 11.63 7.98 17.87
C LYS A 116 11.03 9.30 18.36
N ARG A 117 10.03 9.27 19.24
CA ARG A 117 9.49 10.48 19.91
C ARG A 117 10.54 11.28 20.71
N LYS A 118 11.75 10.75 20.92
CA LYS A 118 12.85 11.42 21.64
C LYS A 118 14.04 11.87 20.78
N GLY A 119 14.05 11.63 19.46
CA GLY A 119 15.26 11.90 18.66
C GLY A 119 15.02 12.21 17.19
N THR A 120 15.45 13.41 16.80
CA THR A 120 15.95 13.85 15.48
C THR A 120 15.18 13.38 14.25
N GLY A 121 14.42 14.34 13.69
CA GLY A 121 13.79 14.24 12.38
C GLY A 121 14.79 13.87 11.30
N ALA A 122 14.36 12.98 10.41
CA ALA A 122 15.22 12.46 9.37
C ALA A 122 15.54 13.56 8.34
N THR A 123 16.82 13.91 8.28
CA THR A 123 17.45 14.72 7.24
C THR A 123 17.46 13.93 5.94
N TRP A 124 16.49 14.21 5.08
CA TRP A 124 16.50 13.78 3.68
C TRP A 124 16.46 15.03 2.80
N GLU A 125 17.38 15.10 1.83
CA GLU A 125 17.70 16.27 0.98
C GLU A 125 16.56 17.26 0.75
N GLU A 126 16.90 18.54 0.91
CA GLU A 126 16.03 19.72 0.91
C GLU A 126 15.28 19.97 -0.41
N ASP A 127 15.53 19.18 -1.46
CA ASP A 127 14.98 19.38 -2.79
C ASP A 127 13.63 18.64 -3.00
N VAL A 128 12.55 19.36 -2.74
CA VAL A 128 11.16 18.92 -2.95
C VAL A 128 10.89 18.52 -4.42
N ALA A 129 11.56 19.15 -5.39
CA ALA A 129 11.34 18.88 -6.81
C ALA A 129 11.92 17.53 -7.21
N LYS A 130 13.14 17.21 -6.76
CA LYS A 130 13.75 15.88 -6.94
C LYS A 130 12.89 14.80 -6.29
N ARG A 131 12.35 15.06 -5.09
CA ARG A 131 11.47 14.12 -4.39
C ARG A 131 10.21 13.79 -5.18
N ARG A 132 9.53 14.81 -5.72
CA ARG A 132 8.34 14.61 -6.58
C ARG A 132 8.67 13.85 -7.86
N LYS A 133 9.85 14.10 -8.44
CA LYS A 133 10.32 13.38 -9.64
C LYS A 133 10.53 11.89 -9.35
N LEU A 134 11.23 11.55 -8.26
CA LEU A 134 11.49 10.17 -7.83
C LEU A 134 10.22 9.44 -7.40
N ALA A 135 9.31 10.15 -6.74
CA ALA A 135 8.01 9.65 -6.33
C ALA A 135 7.02 9.46 -7.50
N GLY A 136 7.41 9.70 -8.76
CA GLY A 136 6.58 9.36 -9.92
C GLY A 136 5.49 10.35 -10.25
N LYS A 137 5.55 11.54 -9.67
CA LYS A 137 4.64 12.68 -9.91
C LYS A 137 3.17 12.44 -9.52
N LEU A 138 2.80 11.25 -9.05
CA LEU A 138 1.45 10.95 -8.55
C LEU A 138 1.35 11.14 -7.03
N HIS A 139 0.25 11.76 -6.62
CA HIS A 139 -0.10 11.96 -5.21
C HIS A 139 -0.30 10.59 -4.54
N GLU A 140 0.48 10.27 -3.49
CA GLU A 140 0.54 9.01 -2.70
C GLU A 140 1.60 7.97 -3.06
N GLU A 141 2.35 8.12 -4.14
CA GLU A 141 3.38 7.14 -4.52
C GLU A 141 4.62 7.22 -3.63
N GLY A 142 5.02 8.43 -3.23
CA GLY A 142 6.14 8.66 -2.31
C GLY A 142 5.76 8.53 -0.84
N TRP A 143 6.70 8.85 0.04
CA TRP A 143 6.56 8.77 1.51
C TRP A 143 6.35 10.15 2.19
N GLU A 144 6.11 11.20 1.41
CA GLU A 144 5.97 12.58 1.91
C GLU A 144 4.82 12.76 2.91
N TRP A 145 3.75 11.98 2.76
CA TRP A 145 2.59 11.97 3.64
C TRP A 145 2.89 11.46 5.05
N ARG A 146 4.08 10.89 5.31
CA ARG A 146 4.53 10.50 6.65
C ARG A 146 5.15 11.66 7.44
N GLN A 147 5.41 12.79 6.80
CA GLN A 147 5.94 13.95 7.52
C GLN A 147 4.88 14.47 8.48
N VAL A 148 5.19 14.43 9.77
CA VAL A 148 4.35 15.04 10.81
C VAL A 148 4.34 16.54 10.54
N ARG A 149 3.21 17.07 10.07
CA ARG A 149 2.98 18.50 10.12
C ARG A 149 2.76 18.88 11.58
N PRO A 150 3.38 19.96 12.07
CA PRO A 150 3.22 20.40 13.45
C PRO A 150 1.75 20.67 13.85
N ASP A 151 0.88 20.92 12.87
CA ASP A 151 -0.54 21.20 13.09
C ASP A 151 -1.46 19.96 13.06
N GLU A 152 -0.92 18.77 12.75
CA GLU A 152 -1.69 17.52 12.56
C GLU A 152 -1.14 16.38 13.46
N GLU A 153 -1.05 16.61 14.77
CA GLU A 153 -0.59 15.61 15.76
C GLU A 153 -1.42 14.31 15.78
N GLN A 154 -2.58 14.26 15.11
CA GLN A 154 -3.54 13.16 15.17
C GLN A 154 -3.97 12.65 13.77
N SER A 155 -3.06 12.67 12.79
CA SER A 155 -3.35 11.99 11.52
C SER A 155 -3.60 10.50 11.78
N PRO A 156 -4.72 9.89 11.36
CA PRO A 156 -5.05 8.47 11.62
C PRO A 156 -4.03 7.47 11.02
N PHE A 157 -3.06 7.98 10.27
CA PHE A 157 -1.93 7.27 9.65
C PHE A 157 -0.64 7.31 10.50
N THR A 158 -0.64 7.85 11.72
CA THR A 158 0.61 8.01 12.52
C THR A 158 1.20 6.69 13.03
N GLU A 159 0.37 5.72 13.40
CA GLU A 159 0.86 4.44 13.95
C GLU A 159 1.02 3.41 12.83
N GLN A 160 2.27 3.23 12.38
CA GLN A 160 2.65 2.31 11.30
C GLN A 160 3.66 1.29 11.81
N HIS A 161 3.32 0.60 12.89
CA HIS A 161 4.26 -0.24 13.63
C HIS A 161 4.91 -1.29 12.73
N PHE A 162 4.12 -2.03 11.94
CA PHE A 162 4.67 -3.05 11.05
C PHE A 162 5.62 -2.44 10.03
N THR A 163 5.20 -1.34 9.39
CA THR A 163 5.97 -0.68 8.33
C THR A 163 7.26 -0.08 8.87
N GLU A 164 7.28 0.42 10.10
CA GLU A 164 8.49 0.97 10.73
C GLU A 164 9.50 -0.11 11.09
N ALA A 165 9.03 -1.23 11.65
CA ALA A 165 9.88 -2.39 11.88
C ALA A 165 10.42 -2.97 10.58
N LEU A 166 9.57 -3.09 9.56
CA LEU A 166 9.98 -3.53 8.22
C LEU A 166 11.06 -2.61 7.68
N GLY A 167 10.82 -1.29 7.65
CA GLY A 167 11.77 -0.30 7.15
C GLY A 167 13.13 -0.41 7.83
N ARG A 168 13.16 -0.53 9.16
CA ARG A 168 14.41 -0.75 9.90
C ARG A 168 15.06 -2.09 9.60
N TYR A 169 14.28 -3.15 9.42
CA TYR A 169 14.79 -4.47 9.09
C TYR A 169 15.47 -4.48 7.72
N VAL A 170 14.81 -3.93 6.68
CA VAL A 170 15.39 -3.89 5.33
C VAL A 170 16.60 -2.96 5.25
N ASP A 171 16.58 -1.86 6.00
CA ASP A 171 17.72 -0.95 6.10
C ASP A 171 18.92 -1.65 6.75
N LYS A 172 18.72 -2.31 7.90
CA LYS A 172 19.79 -3.00 8.63
C LYS A 172 20.36 -4.21 7.89
N HIS A 173 19.51 -4.99 7.21
CA HIS A 173 19.91 -6.28 6.66
C HIS A 173 20.21 -6.24 5.16
N LEU A 174 19.61 -5.32 4.40
CA LEU A 174 19.83 -5.16 2.96
C LEU A 174 20.47 -3.82 2.58
N GLY A 175 20.69 -2.91 3.54
CA GLY A 175 21.12 -1.55 3.25
C GLY A 175 20.07 -0.75 2.47
N LEU A 176 18.80 -1.19 2.50
CA LEU A 176 17.73 -0.60 1.72
C LEU A 176 16.86 0.32 2.58
N ASN A 177 16.92 1.62 2.31
CA ASN A 177 16.00 2.58 2.92
C ASN A 177 14.61 2.49 2.29
N LEU A 178 13.68 1.83 2.99
CA LEU A 178 12.27 1.71 2.58
C LEU A 178 11.59 3.05 2.35
N PHE A 179 11.97 4.10 3.08
CA PHE A 179 11.32 5.41 3.08
C PHE A 179 11.91 6.41 2.08
N HIS A 180 12.84 5.95 1.24
CA HIS A 180 13.37 6.74 0.16
C HIS A 180 12.27 7.07 -0.87
N PRO A 181 12.18 8.30 -1.43
CA PRO A 181 11.12 8.69 -2.37
C PRO A 181 11.07 7.88 -3.67
N GLY A 182 12.19 7.24 -4.03
CA GLY A 182 12.27 6.32 -5.17
C GLY A 182 11.82 4.88 -4.86
N VAL A 183 11.49 4.55 -3.60
CA VAL A 183 10.99 3.24 -3.18
C VAL A 183 9.50 3.35 -2.89
N ARG A 184 8.71 2.43 -3.45
CA ARG A 184 7.25 2.44 -3.35
C ARG A 184 6.76 1.08 -2.93
N ILE A 185 5.65 1.03 -2.23
CA ILE A 185 4.92 -0.24 -2.07
C ILE A 185 3.96 -0.31 -3.26
N THR A 186 4.03 -1.39 -4.04
CA THR A 186 3.22 -1.57 -5.26
C THR A 186 2.13 -2.64 -5.08
N LYS A 187 2.32 -3.52 -4.10
CA LYS A 187 1.38 -4.57 -3.75
C LYS A 187 1.56 -4.99 -2.29
N ILE A 188 0.44 -5.28 -1.63
CA ILE A 188 0.38 -5.97 -0.34
C ILE A 188 -0.56 -7.16 -0.50
N ALA A 189 -0.10 -8.35 -0.12
CA ALA A 189 -0.92 -9.55 -0.03
C ALA A 189 -0.86 -10.09 1.39
N CYS A 190 -2.01 -10.32 2.01
CA CYS A 190 -2.14 -10.95 3.31
C CYS A 190 -3.31 -11.95 3.29
N GLY A 191 -3.54 -12.62 4.43
CA GLY A 191 -4.66 -13.57 4.54
C GLY A 191 -6.04 -12.96 4.23
N GLY A 192 -6.26 -11.69 4.54
CA GLY A 192 -7.54 -11.01 4.38
C GLY A 192 -7.79 -10.38 3.01
N PHE A 193 -6.74 -9.87 2.36
CA PHE A 193 -6.86 -9.23 1.06
C PHE A 193 -5.55 -9.25 0.27
N VAL A 194 -5.67 -9.07 -1.04
CA VAL A 194 -4.56 -8.69 -1.93
C VAL A 194 -4.92 -7.36 -2.56
N MET A 195 -4.02 -6.41 -2.47
CA MET A 195 -4.18 -5.06 -3.01
C MET A 195 -2.93 -4.64 -3.77
N SER A 196 -3.13 -3.99 -4.92
CA SER A 196 -2.11 -3.41 -5.79
C SER A 196 -2.70 -2.21 -6.51
N GLU A 197 -1.87 -1.45 -7.22
CA GLU A 197 -2.23 -0.16 -7.84
C GLU A 197 -3.61 -0.08 -8.53
N GLY A 198 -4.07 -1.16 -9.18
CA GLY A 198 -5.37 -1.21 -9.84
C GLY A 198 -6.17 -2.49 -9.61
N ARG A 199 -5.80 -3.32 -8.63
CA ARG A 199 -6.49 -4.59 -8.36
C ARG A 199 -6.64 -4.83 -6.86
N ILE A 200 -7.84 -5.23 -6.46
CA ILE A 200 -8.17 -5.58 -5.09
C ILE A 200 -8.91 -6.91 -5.10
N LYS A 201 -8.51 -7.83 -4.21
CA LYS A 201 -9.21 -9.07 -3.91
C LYS A 201 -9.37 -9.15 -2.40
N VAL A 202 -10.61 -9.26 -1.92
CA VAL A 202 -10.90 -9.48 -0.50
C VAL A 202 -11.36 -10.91 -0.31
N PHE A 203 -10.79 -11.59 0.68
CA PHE A 203 -11.15 -12.95 1.04
C PHE A 203 -12.14 -12.91 2.20
N ALA A 204 -13.20 -13.72 2.10
CA ALA A 204 -14.19 -13.83 3.16
C ALA A 204 -13.63 -14.67 4.32
N PRO A 205 -13.97 -14.36 5.58
CA PRO A 205 -13.81 -15.30 6.68
C PRO A 205 -14.54 -16.60 6.31
N ALA A 206 -13.88 -17.75 6.44
CA ALA A 206 -14.57 -19.02 6.27
C ALA A 206 -15.55 -19.19 7.44
N ASP A 207 -16.86 -19.20 7.15
CA ASP A 207 -17.90 -19.63 8.09
C ASP A 207 -17.84 -21.18 8.16
N LEU A 208 -16.76 -21.72 8.70
CA LEU A 208 -16.68 -23.14 9.06
C LEU A 208 -16.92 -23.21 10.56
N GLY A 209 -18.10 -23.70 10.92
CA GLY A 209 -18.57 -23.77 12.29
C GLY A 209 -17.56 -24.51 13.17
N ASP A 210 -17.02 -23.79 14.15
CA ASP A 210 -16.44 -24.40 15.34
C ASP A 210 -16.49 -23.40 16.51
N ALA A 211 -16.81 -23.95 17.67
CA ALA A 211 -17.52 -23.34 18.80
C ALA A 211 -16.77 -22.26 19.61
N ASP A 212 -15.78 -21.58 19.04
CA ASP A 212 -14.97 -20.56 19.73
C ASP A 212 -14.59 -19.33 18.85
N GLY A 213 -15.08 -19.29 17.59
CA GLY A 213 -14.60 -18.36 16.54
C GLY A 213 -15.38 -17.06 16.31
N GLY A 214 -16.46 -16.78 17.06
CA GLY A 214 -17.38 -15.67 16.78
C GLY A 214 -16.75 -14.26 16.84
N SER A 215 -15.77 -14.04 17.73
CA SER A 215 -15.11 -12.73 17.88
C SER A 215 -14.10 -12.43 16.76
N SER A 216 -13.44 -13.45 16.19
CA SER A 216 -12.46 -13.25 15.12
C SER A 216 -13.13 -12.94 13.78
N SER A 217 -14.18 -13.69 13.44
CA SER A 217 -14.97 -13.46 12.21
C SER A 217 -15.64 -12.08 12.22
N SER A 218 -16.19 -11.64 13.37
CA SER A 218 -16.77 -10.30 13.50
C SER A 218 -15.74 -9.18 13.34
N ARG A 219 -14.57 -9.26 13.98
CA ARG A 219 -13.49 -8.28 13.80
C ARG A 219 -13.00 -8.20 12.35
N GLN A 220 -12.90 -9.34 11.67
CA GLN A 220 -12.53 -9.38 10.25
C GLN A 220 -13.58 -8.71 9.37
N ARG A 221 -14.87 -8.95 9.62
CA ARG A 221 -15.95 -8.23 8.90
C ARG A 221 -15.83 -6.72 9.11
N VAL A 222 -15.58 -6.27 10.34
CA VAL A 222 -15.35 -4.84 10.63
C VAL A 222 -14.12 -4.31 9.89
N ALA A 223 -13.02 -5.06 9.84
CA ALA A 223 -11.82 -4.67 9.11
C ALA A 223 -12.03 -4.58 7.59
N ILE A 224 -12.80 -5.52 7.01
CA ILE A 224 -13.20 -5.48 5.60
C ILE A 224 -14.04 -4.22 5.32
N TRP A 225 -15.01 -3.91 6.18
CA TRP A 225 -15.80 -2.70 6.05
C TRP A 225 -14.95 -1.43 6.21
N GLY A 226 -13.98 -1.44 7.12
CA GLY A 226 -12.99 -0.36 7.27
C GLY A 226 -12.17 -0.14 5.99
N LEU A 227 -11.64 -1.23 5.42
CA LEU A 227 -10.93 -1.22 4.14
C LEU A 227 -11.80 -0.63 3.02
N LEU A 228 -13.02 -1.15 2.84
CA LEU A 228 -13.95 -0.69 1.81
C LEU A 228 -14.33 0.78 2.00
N LYS A 229 -14.57 1.21 3.25
CA LYS A 229 -14.85 2.62 3.58
C LYS A 229 -13.67 3.52 3.22
N GLY A 230 -12.44 3.08 3.49
CA GLY A 230 -11.21 3.79 3.10
C GLY A 230 -11.09 3.94 1.58
N LEU A 231 -11.38 2.88 0.82
CA LEU A 231 -11.39 2.91 -0.65
C LEU A 231 -12.47 3.86 -1.21
N VAL A 232 -13.65 3.87 -0.60
CA VAL A 232 -14.72 4.81 -0.98
C VAL A 232 -14.34 6.26 -0.65
N GLY A 233 -13.71 6.51 0.51
CA GLY A 233 -13.16 7.82 0.86
C GLY A 233 -12.14 8.29 -0.17
N LYS A 234 -11.18 7.41 -0.52
CA LYS A 234 -10.22 7.66 -1.60
C LYS A 234 -10.89 7.98 -2.93
N ALA A 235 -11.94 7.25 -3.30
CA ALA A 235 -12.71 7.49 -4.52
C ALA A 235 -13.52 8.82 -4.48
N LYS A 236 -13.88 9.33 -3.30
CA LYS A 236 -14.50 10.66 -3.11
C LYS A 236 -13.51 11.81 -3.33
N GLY A 237 -12.22 11.53 -3.48
CA GLY A 237 -11.17 12.55 -3.47
C GLY A 237 -10.81 12.99 -2.05
N ASP A 238 -11.20 12.22 -1.03
CA ASP A 238 -10.85 12.46 0.37
C ASP A 238 -9.40 12.01 0.66
N VAL A 239 -8.50 12.47 -0.19
CA VAL A 239 -7.07 12.27 -0.05
C VAL A 239 -6.57 13.43 0.78
N GLY A 240 -6.72 13.31 2.11
CA GLY A 240 -6.18 14.21 3.14
C GLY A 240 -5.90 15.64 2.67
N LYS A 241 -6.92 16.51 2.81
CA LYS A 241 -6.63 17.89 3.18
C LYS A 241 -5.94 17.90 4.54
#